data_AF-A0A1G8SUJ5-F1
#
_entry.id   AF-A0A1G8SUJ5-F1
#
_cell.length_a   1.000
_cell.length_b   1.000
_cell.length_c   1.000
_cell.angle_alpha   90.00
_cell.angle_beta   90.00
_cell.angle_gamma   90.00
#
_symmetry.space_group_name_H-M   'P 1'
#
loop_
_entity.id
_entity.type
_entity.pdbx_description
1 polymer ?
#
loop_
_entity_poly.entity_id
_entity_poly.type
_entity_poly.pdbx_seq_one_letter_code
_entity_poly.pdbx_strand_id
1 'polypeptide(L)'
;MAKEDRQQQVLQFLAEYDLALPPRAIYRNLRLHYNITFGYSSVDNYLDEFVEEGLCDRVDPEKLEERELVSLPSGRTHRAYYIITEKGRDKLSD
;
A
#
# COMPACT_ATOMS: atom_id res chain seq x y z
N MET A 1 0.55 14.58 14.42
CA MET A 1 -0.13 13.64 13.52
C MET A 1 -0.14 12.28 14.17
N ALA A 2 -1.33 11.77 14.45
CA ALA A 2 -1.56 10.45 15.04
C ALA A 2 -1.15 9.35 14.06
N LYS A 3 -1.13 8.09 14.51
CA LYS A 3 -0.79 6.95 13.63
C LYS A 3 -1.88 6.79 12.55
N GLU A 4 -3.13 6.92 12.98
CA GLU A 4 -4.34 6.77 12.18
C GLU A 4 -4.38 7.78 11.04
N ASP A 5 -4.05 9.05 11.30
CA ASP A 5 -3.93 10.09 10.26
C ASP A 5 -2.91 9.70 9.17
N ARG A 6 -1.77 9.11 9.57
CA ARG A 6 -0.72 8.69 8.62
C ARG A 6 -1.17 7.50 7.79
N GLN A 7 -1.83 6.53 8.44
CA GLN A 7 -2.40 5.38 7.74
C GLN A 7 -3.44 5.83 6.72
N GLN A 8 -4.34 6.73 7.10
CA GLN A 8 -5.32 7.29 6.18
C GLN A 8 -4.64 7.97 4.97
N GLN A 9 -3.56 8.72 5.16
CA GLN A 9 -2.82 9.31 4.03
C GLN A 9 -2.22 8.25 3.09
N VAL A 10 -1.67 7.15 3.62
CA VAL A 10 -1.15 6.06 2.78
C VAL A 10 -2.28 5.36 2.03
N LEU A 11 -3.38 5.06 2.70
CA LEU A 11 -4.52 4.38 2.11
C LEU A 11 -5.19 5.24 1.03
N GLN A 12 -5.34 6.55 1.29
CA GLN A 12 -5.85 7.54 0.33
C GLN A 12 -5.00 7.56 -0.94
N PHE A 13 -3.68 7.58 -0.81
CA PHE A 13 -2.77 7.52 -1.95
C PHE A 13 -2.98 6.24 -2.78
N LEU A 14 -3.09 5.08 -2.14
CA LEU A 14 -3.31 3.83 -2.86
C LEU A 14 -4.66 3.81 -3.59
N ALA A 15 -5.71 4.35 -2.98
CA ALA A 15 -7.03 4.46 -3.59
C ALA A 15 -7.09 5.45 -4.75
N GLU A 16 -6.40 6.59 -4.64
CA GLU A 16 -6.37 7.64 -5.67
C GLU A 16 -5.71 7.18 -6.97
N TYR A 17 -4.53 6.55 -6.87
CA TYR A 17 -3.76 6.17 -8.05
C TYR A 17 -4.14 4.79 -8.58
N ASP A 18 -4.59 3.87 -7.72
CA ASP A 18 -5.03 2.53 -8.10
C ASP A 18 -4.02 1.74 -8.95
N LEU A 19 -2.75 1.79 -8.53
CA LEU A 19 -1.66 1.10 -9.18
C LEU A 19 -1.01 0.12 -8.21
N ALA A 20 -0.67 -1.07 -8.71
CA ALA A 20 0.25 -1.96 -8.02
C ALA A 20 1.65 -1.33 -8.02
N LEU A 21 2.17 -0.99 -6.85
CA LEU A 21 3.46 -0.30 -6.70
C LEU A 21 4.35 -0.95 -5.64
N PRO A 22 5.69 -0.95 -5.81
CA PRO A 22 6.59 -1.40 -4.76
C PRO A 22 6.62 -0.38 -3.61
N PRO A 23 6.88 -0.80 -2.35
CA PRO A 23 6.90 0.07 -1.17
C PRO A 23 7.74 1.34 -1.32
N ARG A 24 8.91 1.22 -1.96
CA ARG A 24 9.79 2.38 -2.20
C ARG A 24 9.18 3.40 -3.15
N ALA A 25 8.42 2.97 -4.16
CA ALA A 25 7.73 3.89 -5.06
C ALA A 25 6.57 4.57 -4.32
N ILE A 26 5.80 3.83 -3.53
CA ILE A 26 4.73 4.38 -2.68
C ILE A 26 5.28 5.47 -1.76
N TYR A 27 6.34 5.16 -0.99
CA TYR A 27 6.99 6.13 -0.10
C TYR A 27 7.48 7.39 -0.83
N ARG A 28 8.11 7.24 -2.00
CA ARG A 28 8.62 8.38 -2.79
C ARG A 28 7.48 9.27 -3.28
N ASN A 29 6.39 8.67 -3.76
CA ASN A 29 5.23 9.41 -4.24
C ASN A 29 4.45 10.06 -3.09
N LEU A 30 4.33 9.41 -1.93
CA LEU A 30 3.78 10.05 -0.74
C LEU A 30 4.58 11.29 -0.32
N ARG A 31 5.92 11.24 -0.41
CA ARG A 31 6.74 12.43 -0.14
C ARG A 31 6.53 13.53 -1.18
N LEU A 32 6.37 13.16 -2.45
CA LEU A 32 6.21 14.09 -3.56
C LEU A 32 4.83 14.78 -3.56
N HIS A 33 3.77 14.01 -3.33
CA HIS A 33 2.39 14.46 -3.52
C HIS A 33 1.66 14.78 -2.21
N TYR A 34 2.00 14.11 -1.11
CA TYR A 34 1.32 14.25 0.19
C TYR A 34 2.19 14.95 1.25
N ASN A 35 3.44 15.30 0.90
CA ASN A 35 4.42 15.95 1.79
C ASN A 35 4.55 15.25 3.17
N ILE A 36 4.57 13.91 3.16
CA ILE A 36 4.65 13.14 4.40
C ILE A 36 5.95 13.43 5.18
N THR A 37 5.86 13.42 6.50
CA THR A 37 7.00 13.65 7.41
C THR A 37 7.51 12.38 8.08
N PHE A 38 6.79 11.27 7.94
CA PHE A 38 7.18 9.96 8.48
C PHE A 38 8.05 9.17 7.50
N GLY A 39 8.82 8.23 8.05
CA GLY A 39 9.85 7.51 7.30
C GLY A 39 9.32 6.31 6.49
N TYR A 40 10.19 5.79 5.63
CA TYR A 40 9.94 4.60 4.82
C TYR A 40 9.47 3.40 5.67
N SER A 41 10.12 3.13 6.80
CA SER A 41 9.75 2.00 7.67
C SER A 41 8.33 2.11 8.23
N SER A 42 7.80 3.32 8.39
CA SER A 42 6.40 3.51 8.78
C SER A 42 5.46 3.13 7.64
N VAL A 43 5.75 3.56 6.40
CA VAL A 43 4.99 3.15 5.22
C VAL A 43 5.00 1.63 5.07
N ASP A 44 6.18 1.02 5.17
CA ASP A 44 6.37 -0.43 5.07
C ASP A 44 5.52 -1.18 6.13
N ASN A 45 5.54 -0.73 7.38
CA ASN A 45 4.70 -1.30 8.44
C ASN A 45 3.20 -1.11 8.17
N TYR A 46 2.77 0.05 7.69
CA TYR A 46 1.36 0.30 7.40
C TYR A 46 0.86 -0.56 6.24
N LEU A 47 1.69 -0.79 5.22
CA LEU A 47 1.35 -1.69 4.12
C LEU A 47 1.17 -3.13 4.60
N ASP A 48 2.02 -3.61 5.51
CA ASP A 48 1.83 -4.93 6.14
C ASP A 48 0.52 -5.00 6.94
N GLU A 49 0.23 -3.99 7.78
CA GLU A 49 -1.03 -3.90 8.54
C GLU A 49 -2.25 -3.87 7.61
N PHE A 50 -2.20 -3.13 6.50
CA PHE A 50 -3.29 -3.10 5.52
C PHE A 50 -3.52 -4.42 4.83
N VAL A 51 -2.48 -5.23 4.60
CA VAL A 51 -2.62 -6.57 4.05
C VAL A 51 -3.26 -7.51 5.07
N GLU A 52 -2.85 -7.44 6.34
CA GLU A 52 -3.47 -8.22 7.42
C GLU A 52 -4.95 -7.87 7.61
N GLU A 53 -5.30 -6.60 7.44
CA GLU A 53 -6.67 -6.11 7.52
C GLU A 53 -7.47 -6.31 6.21
N GLY A 54 -6.84 -6.76 5.12
CA GLY A 54 -7.46 -6.93 3.81
C GLY A 54 -7.83 -5.62 3.10
N LEU A 55 -7.23 -4.49 3.51
CA LEU A 55 -7.38 -3.19 2.87
C LEU A 55 -6.47 -3.04 1.63
N CYS A 56 -5.40 -3.82 1.57
CA CYS A 56 -4.49 -3.88 0.43
C CYS A 56 -4.16 -5.34 0.11
N ASP A 57 -3.88 -5.61 -1.16
CA ASP A 57 -3.29 -6.86 -1.60
C ASP A 57 -1.79 -6.69 -1.80
N ARG A 58 -1.03 -7.64 -1.25
CA ARG A 58 0.39 -7.83 -1.55
C ARG A 58 0.48 -8.74 -2.76
N VAL A 59 0.95 -8.26 -3.90
CA VAL A 59 0.95 -9.03 -5.16
C VAL A 59 2.35 -9.36 -5.66
N ASP A 60 2.44 -10.48 -6.37
CA ASP A 60 3.67 -10.97 -6.99
C ASP A 60 4.06 -10.10 -8.21
N PRO A 61 5.25 -9.47 -8.21
CA PRO A 61 5.68 -8.63 -9.32
C PRO A 61 5.94 -9.40 -10.62
N GLU A 62 6.39 -10.65 -10.56
CA GLU A 62 6.66 -11.46 -11.75
C GLU A 62 5.33 -11.79 -12.46
N LYS A 63 4.30 -12.12 -11.67
CA LYS A 63 2.94 -12.33 -12.19
C LYS A 63 2.29 -11.07 -12.70
N LEU A 64 2.59 -9.93 -12.10
CA LEU A 64 2.10 -8.64 -12.59
C LEU A 64 2.63 -8.33 -14.01
N GLU A 65 3.87 -8.72 -14.34
CA GLU A 65 4.42 -8.58 -15.71
C GLU A 65 3.65 -9.43 -16.73
N GLU A 66 3.14 -10.58 -16.29
CA GLU A 66 2.26 -11.48 -17.05
C GLU A 66 0.80 -10.99 -17.11
N ARG A 67 0.49 -9.82 -16.50
CA ARG A 67 -0.85 -9.22 -16.35
C ARG A 67 -1.77 -10.02 -15.42
N GLU A 68 -1.20 -10.73 -14.46
CA GLU A 68 -1.93 -11.50 -13.45
C GLU A 68 -1.80 -10.85 -12.06
N LEU A 69 -2.93 -10.69 -11.36
CA LEU A 69 -2.95 -10.28 -9.95
C LEU A 69 -2.97 -11.52 -9.07
N VAL A 70 -1.78 -11.91 -8.59
CA VAL A 70 -1.61 -13.05 -7.68
C VAL A 70 -1.21 -12.52 -6.31
N SER A 71 -2.10 -12.70 -5.33
CA SER A 71 -1.81 -12.32 -3.94
C SER A 71 -0.76 -13.24 -3.33
N LEU A 72 0.21 -12.63 -2.68
CA LEU A 72 1.21 -13.28 -1.84
C LEU A 72 0.73 -13.29 -0.39
N PRO A 73 1.13 -14.29 0.42
CA PRO A 73 0.89 -14.26 1.85
C PRO A 73 1.54 -13.02 2.49
N SER A 74 1.06 -12.62 3.67
CA SER A 74 1.69 -11.55 4.45
C SER A 74 3.14 -11.91 4.81
N GLY A 75 4.00 -10.90 4.98
CA GLY A 75 5.40 -11.05 5.35
C GLY A 75 6.40 -10.34 4.43
N ARG A 76 7.67 -10.33 4.81
CA ARG A 76 8.72 -9.46 4.20
C ARG A 76 9.76 -10.18 3.35
N THR A 77 9.56 -11.47 3.10
CA THR A 77 10.59 -12.35 2.53
C THR A 77 10.77 -12.20 1.02
N HIS A 78 9.82 -11.57 0.32
CA HIS A 78 9.82 -11.46 -1.14
C HIS A 78 9.57 -10.02 -1.59
N ARG A 79 10.10 -9.66 -2.77
CA ARG A 79 9.68 -8.43 -3.45
C ARG A 79 8.19 -8.54 -3.71
N ALA A 80 7.45 -7.50 -3.35
CA ALA A 80 6.02 -7.45 -3.56
C ALA A 80 5.60 -6.03 -3.93
N TYR A 81 4.48 -5.97 -4.63
CA TYR A 81 3.80 -4.72 -4.98
C TYR A 81 2.52 -4.67 -4.16
N TYR A 82 2.02 -3.47 -3.92
CA TYR A 82 0.83 -3.26 -3.11
C TYR A 82 -0.20 -2.53 -3.94
N ILE A 83 -1.43 -3.02 -3.92
CA ILE A 83 -2.59 -2.44 -4.58
C ILE A 83 -3.75 -2.39 -3.60
N ILE A 84 -4.57 -1.35 -3.72
CA ILE A 84 -5.76 -1.17 -2.88
C ILE A 84 -6.82 -2.25 -3.20
N THR A 85 -7.51 -2.77 -2.18
CA THR A 85 -8.68 -3.64 -2.39
C THR A 85 -9.97 -2.83 -2.40
N GLU A 86 -11.09 -3.45 -2.78
CA GLU A 86 -12.42 -2.83 -2.65
C GLU A 86 -12.70 -2.43 -1.19
N LYS A 87 -12.43 -3.33 -0.24
CA LYS A 87 -12.54 -3.05 1.21
C LYS A 87 -11.68 -1.84 1.64
N GLY A 88 -10.48 -1.70 1.08
CA GLY A 88 -9.62 -0.54 1.30
C GLY A 88 -10.24 0.78 0.84
N ARG A 89 -10.99 0.77 -0.26
CA ARG A 89 -11.73 1.95 -0.74
C ARG A 89 -12.96 2.24 0.09
N ASP A 90 -13.70 1.22 0.47
CA ASP A 90 -14.88 1.36 1.34
C ASP A 90 -14.48 2.02 2.66
N LYS A 91 -13.34 1.63 3.22
CA LYS A 91 -12.78 2.20 4.45
C LYS A 91 -12.52 3.72 4.39
N LEU A 92 -12.35 4.29 3.20
CA LEU A 92 -12.15 5.73 2.99
C LEU A 92 -13.46 6.50 2.75
N SER A 93 -14.56 5.79 2.50
CA SER A 93 -15.88 6.36 2.24
C SER A 93 -16.75 6.48 3.50
N ASP A 94 -16.33 5.83 4.59
CA ASP A 94 -16.88 5.92 5.95
C ASP A 94 -16.33 7.12 6.75
#